data_AF-A0A7S0V5P1-F1
#
_entry.id   AF-A0A7S0V5P1-F1
#
_cell.length_a   1.000
_cell.length_b   1.000
_cell.length_c   1.000
_cell.angle_alpha   90.00
_cell.angle_beta   90.00
_cell.angle_gamma   90.00
#
_symmetry.space_group_name_H-M   'P 1'
#
loop_
_entity.id
_entity.type
_entity.pdbx_description
1 polymer ?
#
loop_
_entity_poly.entity_id
_entity_poly.type
_entity_poly.pdbx_seq_one_letter_code
_entity_poly.pdbx_strand_id
1 'polypeptide(L)'
;RAAQSYTAYLYVYDTHMYLMYGAAAQALIPANMSLVTYPLISTPILDDSPKMYDLILGTGLCLRTARPCPGPWWPYYEITHLGIASMLSNMLLQFEQADATITIAPSLLNLSHPLMEFLFQVAINDIFDATSTLATVHEVIMLNPFNVTITLHIIVLVLCLLLFFGFVMFLVQPHLRRLRKEKQQIAELL
;
A
#
# COMPACT_ATOMS: atom_id res chain seq x y z
N ARG A 1 30.80 1.11 5.82
CA ARG A 1 29.80 2.15 5.48
C ARG A 1 29.31 2.00 4.04
N ALA A 2 30.18 1.88 3.03
CA ALA A 2 29.78 1.61 1.63
C ALA A 2 28.88 0.37 1.44
N ALA A 3 29.13 -0.70 2.20
CA ALA A 3 28.28 -1.90 2.15
C ALA A 3 26.83 -1.67 2.63
N GLN A 4 26.60 -0.75 3.58
CA GLN A 4 25.25 -0.45 4.08
C GLN A 4 24.46 0.44 3.12
N SER A 5 25.12 1.39 2.46
CA SER A 5 24.48 2.21 1.42
C SER A 5 24.09 1.39 0.21
N TYR A 6 24.92 0.42 -0.18
CA TYR A 6 24.63 -0.48 -1.30
C TYR A 6 23.42 -1.40 -1.01
N THR A 7 23.32 -1.94 0.21
CA THR A 7 22.13 -2.74 0.58
C THR A 7 20.84 -1.92 0.56
N ALA A 8 20.88 -0.68 1.04
CA ALA A 8 19.69 0.19 1.04
C ALA A 8 19.26 0.54 -0.40
N TYR A 9 20.22 0.82 -1.29
CA TYR A 9 19.96 1.04 -2.71
C TYR A 9 19.26 -0.16 -3.35
N LEU A 10 19.78 -1.38 -3.14
CA LEU A 10 19.17 -2.59 -3.67
C LEU A 10 17.74 -2.79 -3.18
N TYR A 11 17.47 -2.56 -1.89
CA TYR A 11 16.10 -2.66 -1.37
C TYR A 11 15.14 -1.69 -2.05
N VAL A 12 15.57 -0.45 -2.29
CA VAL A 12 14.74 0.55 -2.98
C VAL A 12 14.52 0.18 -4.44
N TYR A 13 15.56 -0.28 -5.13
CA TYR A 13 15.48 -0.76 -6.51
C TYR A 13 14.53 -1.96 -6.62
N ASP A 14 14.69 -2.97 -5.77
CA ASP A 14 13.84 -4.16 -5.75
C ASP A 14 12.39 -3.77 -5.52
N THR A 15 12.13 -2.96 -4.49
CA THR A 15 10.77 -2.49 -4.17
C THR A 15 10.16 -1.72 -5.34
N HIS A 16 10.94 -0.87 -6.01
CA HIS A 16 10.48 -0.16 -7.21
C HIS A 16 10.08 -1.12 -8.33
N MET A 17 10.92 -2.12 -8.62
CA MET A 17 10.64 -3.09 -9.68
C MET A 17 9.38 -3.90 -9.39
N TYR A 18 9.15 -4.33 -8.15
CA TYR A 18 7.90 -5.02 -7.78
C TYR A 18 6.69 -4.10 -7.80
N LEU A 19 6.83 -2.83 -7.42
CA LEU A 19 5.73 -1.86 -7.52
C LEU A 19 5.24 -1.73 -8.97
N MET A 20 6.18 -1.67 -9.91
CA MET A 20 5.91 -1.42 -11.33
C MET A 20 5.50 -2.68 -12.10
N TYR A 21 6.12 -3.83 -11.80
CA TYR A 21 5.99 -5.03 -12.62
C TYR A 21 5.45 -6.26 -11.87
N GLY A 22 5.22 -6.15 -10.55
CA GLY A 22 4.76 -7.27 -9.73
C GLY A 22 5.67 -8.50 -9.87
N ALA A 23 5.08 -9.68 -10.01
CA ALA A 23 5.84 -10.93 -10.18
C ALA A 23 6.65 -10.96 -11.49
N ALA A 24 6.29 -10.17 -12.51
CA ALA A 24 7.05 -10.10 -13.76
C ALA A 24 8.41 -9.42 -13.60
N ALA A 25 8.65 -8.71 -12.48
CA ALA A 25 9.93 -8.08 -12.17
C ALA A 25 11.12 -9.06 -12.25
N GLN A 26 10.92 -10.31 -11.81
CA GLN A 26 11.96 -11.34 -11.84
C GLN A 26 12.39 -11.74 -13.25
N ALA A 27 11.50 -11.61 -14.23
CA ALA A 27 11.82 -11.90 -15.62
C ALA A 27 12.52 -10.73 -16.34
N LEU A 28 12.45 -9.53 -15.77
CA LEU A 28 13.00 -8.30 -16.35
C LEU A 28 14.43 -7.99 -15.87
N ILE A 29 14.89 -8.64 -14.81
CA ILE A 29 16.25 -8.46 -14.30
C ILE A 29 17.27 -9.31 -15.05
N PRO A 30 18.51 -8.82 -15.21
CA PRO A 30 19.60 -9.58 -15.79
C PRO A 30 19.91 -10.85 -14.98
N ALA A 31 20.32 -11.93 -15.66
CA ALA A 31 20.57 -13.24 -15.04
C ALA A 31 21.68 -13.26 -13.96
N ASN A 32 22.49 -12.20 -13.87
CA ASN A 32 23.54 -12.04 -12.85
C ASN A 32 23.07 -11.31 -11.59
N MET A 33 21.79 -10.91 -11.52
CA MET A 33 21.22 -10.17 -10.40
C MET A 33 20.02 -10.94 -9.85
N SER A 34 19.89 -11.00 -8.53
CA SER A 34 18.76 -11.62 -7.85
C SER A 34 17.99 -10.57 -7.06
N LEU A 35 16.69 -10.44 -7.33
CA LEU A 35 15.78 -9.62 -6.55
C LEU A 35 15.36 -10.36 -5.27
N VAL A 36 15.11 -9.62 -4.20
CA VAL A 36 14.35 -10.13 -3.05
C VAL A 36 12.98 -10.61 -3.56
N THR A 37 12.59 -11.84 -3.23
CA THR A 37 11.30 -12.38 -3.65
C THR A 37 10.21 -11.98 -2.68
N TYR A 38 9.15 -11.34 -3.18
CA TYR A 38 7.94 -11.02 -2.42
C TYR A 38 6.82 -11.97 -2.84
N PRO A 39 6.63 -13.12 -2.15
CA PRO A 39 5.74 -14.19 -2.60
C PRO A 39 4.25 -13.79 -2.64
N LEU A 40 3.89 -12.68 -2.01
CA LEU A 40 2.51 -12.18 -1.91
C LEU A 40 2.16 -11.15 -2.99
N ILE A 41 3.14 -10.66 -3.76
CA ILE A 41 2.92 -9.65 -4.81
C ILE A 41 2.89 -10.34 -6.17
N SER A 42 1.70 -10.62 -6.68
CA SER A 42 1.50 -11.27 -7.97
C SER A 42 1.29 -10.28 -9.11
N THR A 43 0.50 -9.23 -8.87
CA THR A 43 0.17 -8.17 -9.84
C THR A 43 0.90 -6.87 -9.51
N PRO A 44 1.20 -6.03 -10.52
CA PRO A 44 1.74 -4.71 -10.26
C PRO A 44 0.68 -3.83 -9.56
N ILE A 45 1.13 -3.00 -8.63
CA ILE A 45 0.25 -2.08 -7.87
C ILE A 45 -0.42 -1.05 -8.81
N LEU A 46 0.17 -0.82 -9.99
CA LEU A 46 -0.38 0.03 -11.04
C LEU A 46 -1.79 -0.38 -11.49
N ASP A 47 -2.10 -1.67 -11.46
CA ASP A 47 -3.37 -2.19 -11.98
C ASP A 47 -4.50 -2.14 -10.94
N ASP A 48 -4.18 -1.91 -9.66
CA ASP A 48 -5.16 -1.96 -8.57
C ASP A 48 -6.15 -0.80 -8.59
N SER A 49 -5.72 0.40 -9.02
CA SER A 49 -6.65 1.52 -9.19
C SER A 49 -6.10 2.61 -10.14
N PRO A 50 -6.99 3.32 -10.84
CA PRO A 50 -6.58 4.43 -11.72
C PRO A 50 -5.92 5.58 -10.95
N LYS A 51 -6.29 5.79 -9.68
CA LYS A 51 -5.65 6.80 -8.81
C LYS A 51 -4.21 6.42 -8.48
N MET A 52 -3.97 5.14 -8.23
CA MET A 52 -2.63 4.63 -7.93
C MET A 52 -1.73 4.73 -9.18
N TYR A 53 -2.26 4.34 -10.33
CA TYR A 53 -1.61 4.51 -11.63
C TYR A 53 -1.18 5.97 -11.85
N ASP A 54 -2.11 6.91 -11.64
CA ASP A 54 -1.85 8.35 -11.82
C ASP A 54 -0.77 8.88 -10.88
N LEU A 55 -0.77 8.47 -9.61
CA LEU A 55 0.28 8.86 -8.65
C LEU A 55 1.65 8.29 -9.03
N ILE A 56 1.71 7.05 -9.53
CA ILE A 56 2.97 6.37 -9.81
C ILE A 56 3.56 6.82 -11.15
N LEU A 57 2.75 6.89 -12.21
CA LEU A 57 3.21 7.19 -13.57
C LEU A 57 2.97 8.64 -14.01
N GLY A 58 2.18 9.40 -13.26
CA GLY A 58 1.96 10.83 -13.46
C GLY A 58 1.10 11.18 -14.67
N THR A 59 0.10 12.05 -14.47
CA THR A 59 -0.60 12.75 -15.57
C THR A 59 -0.30 14.26 -15.62
N GLY A 60 0.75 14.72 -14.92
CA GLY A 60 1.12 16.15 -14.89
C GLY A 60 0.61 16.90 -13.67
N LEU A 61 0.22 16.22 -12.58
CA LEU A 61 -0.08 16.82 -11.29
C LEU A 61 1.16 16.74 -10.39
N CYS A 62 1.46 17.79 -9.64
CA CYS A 62 2.53 17.76 -8.66
C CYS A 62 2.07 17.08 -7.37
N LEU A 63 2.95 16.22 -6.84
CA LEU A 63 2.64 15.29 -5.76
C LEU A 63 3.01 15.80 -4.36
N ARG A 64 3.30 17.10 -4.23
CA ARG A 64 3.57 17.75 -2.94
C ARG A 64 2.29 17.95 -2.15
N THR A 65 2.32 17.63 -0.86
CA THR A 65 1.16 17.82 0.03
C THR A 65 1.42 18.89 1.08
N ALA A 66 2.65 19.00 1.58
CA ALA A 66 2.99 19.95 2.64
C ALA A 66 3.33 21.36 2.11
N ARG A 67 3.65 21.50 0.82
CA ARG A 67 4.14 22.75 0.21
C ARG A 67 3.49 23.00 -1.14
N PRO A 68 3.34 24.27 -1.56
CA PRO A 68 2.83 24.58 -2.88
C PRO A 68 3.74 24.02 -3.97
N CYS A 69 3.13 23.58 -5.06
CA CYS A 69 3.84 23.10 -6.22
C CYS A 69 4.64 24.26 -6.85
N PRO A 70 5.95 24.08 -7.07
CA PRO A 70 6.77 25.09 -7.70
C PRO A 70 6.35 25.27 -9.16
N GLY A 71 6.51 26.47 -9.71
CA GLY A 71 6.18 26.73 -11.11
C GLY A 71 7.24 26.22 -12.10
N PRO A 72 7.00 26.38 -13.41
CA PRO A 72 7.85 25.84 -14.48
C PRO A 72 9.30 26.35 -14.50
N TRP A 73 9.58 27.44 -13.78
CA TRP A 73 10.93 27.99 -13.64
C TRP A 73 11.83 27.16 -12.71
N TRP A 74 11.26 26.23 -11.96
CA TRP A 74 12.01 25.41 -11.02
C TRP A 74 12.70 24.23 -11.73
N PRO A 75 13.99 23.96 -11.47
CA PRO A 75 14.77 22.98 -12.25
C PRO A 75 14.21 21.56 -12.27
N TYR A 76 13.47 21.16 -11.23
CA TYR A 76 12.91 19.81 -11.10
C TYR A 76 11.40 19.77 -11.36
N TYR A 77 10.86 20.82 -11.99
CA TYR A 77 9.43 20.92 -12.30
C TYR A 77 8.94 19.72 -13.09
N GLU A 78 9.61 19.36 -14.19
CA GLU A 78 9.16 18.25 -15.04
C GLU A 78 9.15 16.92 -14.27
N ILE A 79 10.26 16.60 -13.59
CA ILE A 79 10.41 15.34 -12.84
C ILE A 79 9.33 15.19 -11.76
N THR A 80 8.95 16.27 -11.07
CA THR A 80 7.93 16.21 -10.02
C THR A 80 6.49 16.07 -10.54
N HIS A 81 6.26 16.28 -11.83
CA HIS A 81 4.95 16.13 -12.47
C HIS A 81 4.82 14.84 -13.30
N LEU A 82 5.92 14.09 -13.47
CA LEU A 82 5.98 12.81 -14.19
C LEU A 82 5.71 11.58 -13.30
N GLY A 83 5.26 11.78 -12.06
CA GLY A 83 4.89 10.70 -11.14
C GLY A 83 6.06 10.12 -10.32
N ILE A 84 5.72 9.32 -9.31
CA ILE A 84 6.68 8.73 -8.35
C ILE A 84 7.74 7.86 -9.04
N ALA A 85 7.35 7.08 -10.04
CA ALA A 85 8.25 6.17 -10.75
C ALA A 85 9.39 6.93 -11.44
N SER A 86 9.08 8.07 -12.05
CA SER A 86 10.08 8.92 -12.72
C SER A 86 11.04 9.56 -11.73
N MET A 87 10.53 10.06 -10.59
CA MET A 87 11.34 10.63 -9.52
C MET A 87 12.29 9.58 -8.93
N LEU A 88 11.77 8.37 -8.67
CA LEU A 88 12.55 7.28 -8.10
C LEU A 88 13.59 6.74 -9.09
N SER A 89 13.24 6.59 -10.37
CA SER A 89 14.18 6.20 -11.43
C SER A 89 15.31 7.21 -11.57
N ASN A 90 15.00 8.52 -11.56
CA ASN A 90 16.03 9.57 -11.59
C ASN A 90 16.92 9.53 -10.35
N MET A 91 16.34 9.31 -9.16
CA MET A 91 17.11 9.15 -7.93
C MET A 91 18.09 7.97 -8.00
N LEU A 92 17.64 6.82 -8.50
CA LEU A 92 18.48 5.64 -8.65
C LEU A 92 19.61 5.90 -9.66
N LEU A 93 19.32 6.54 -10.78
CA LEU A 93 20.33 6.94 -11.77
C LEU A 93 21.37 7.90 -11.18
N GLN A 94 20.94 8.88 -10.39
CA GLN A 94 21.84 9.81 -9.71
C GLN A 94 22.75 9.11 -8.70
N PHE A 95 22.25 8.09 -8.00
CA PHE A 95 23.06 7.27 -7.10
C PHE A 95 24.08 6.41 -7.84
N GLU A 96 23.68 5.77 -8.94
CA GLU A 96 24.59 4.97 -9.76
C GLU A 96 25.71 5.83 -10.34
N GLN A 97 25.37 7.01 -10.88
CA GLN A 97 26.34 7.98 -11.36
C GLN A 97 27.25 8.46 -10.24
N ALA A 98 26.71 8.74 -9.06
CA ALA A 98 27.50 9.13 -7.91
C ALA A 98 28.51 8.03 -7.54
N ASP A 99 28.09 6.77 -7.44
CA ASP A 99 28.95 5.63 -7.09
C ASP A 99 30.07 5.41 -8.13
N ALA A 100 29.73 5.49 -9.42
CA ALA A 100 30.70 5.41 -10.51
C ALA A 100 31.69 6.58 -10.55
N THR A 101 31.34 7.73 -9.96
CA THR A 101 32.14 8.97 -9.98
C THR A 101 32.73 9.35 -8.62
N ILE A 102 32.68 8.51 -7.58
CA ILE A 102 33.27 8.78 -6.24
C ILE A 102 34.80 8.82 -6.33
N THR A 103 35.29 9.93 -6.87
CA THR A 103 36.57 10.58 -6.63
C THR A 103 36.34 11.97 -6.03
N ILE A 104 35.07 12.37 -5.83
CA ILE A 104 34.69 13.65 -5.22
C ILE A 104 35.07 13.62 -3.74
N ALA A 105 35.95 14.55 -3.34
CA ALA A 105 36.33 14.68 -1.95
C ALA A 105 35.09 14.96 -1.07
N PRO A 106 34.94 14.31 0.10
CA PRO A 106 33.79 14.52 0.99
C PRO A 106 33.56 15.99 1.39
N SER A 107 34.61 16.82 1.35
CA SER A 107 34.55 18.26 1.62
C SER A 107 33.83 19.08 0.54
N LEU A 108 33.68 18.54 -0.67
CA LEU A 108 32.98 19.20 -1.79
C LEU A 108 31.50 18.81 -1.87
N LEU A 109 31.07 17.83 -1.08
CA LEU A 109 29.70 17.34 -1.03
C LEU A 109 28.90 18.18 -0.02
N ASN A 110 28.51 19.39 -0.42
CA ASN A 110 27.67 20.29 0.38
C ASN A 110 26.23 20.33 -0.16
N LEU A 111 25.30 21.00 0.55
CA LEU A 111 23.92 21.18 0.08
C LEU A 111 23.79 21.95 -1.24
N SER A 112 24.83 22.71 -1.63
CA SER A 112 24.88 23.42 -2.91
C SER A 112 25.29 22.52 -4.08
N HIS A 113 25.76 21.30 -3.82
CA HIS A 113 26.13 20.36 -4.86
C HIS A 113 24.86 19.86 -5.57
N PRO A 114 24.78 19.86 -6.92
CA PRO A 114 23.56 19.50 -7.65
C PRO A 114 22.95 18.15 -7.25
N LEU A 115 23.80 17.13 -7.00
CA LEU A 115 23.36 15.84 -6.49
C LEU A 115 22.64 15.95 -5.12
N MET A 116 23.21 16.71 -4.19
CA MET A 116 22.65 16.86 -2.85
C MET A 116 21.40 17.74 -2.86
N GLU A 117 21.37 18.75 -3.73
CA GLU A 117 20.17 19.55 -3.96
C GLU A 117 19.03 18.69 -4.52
N PHE A 118 19.29 17.88 -5.56
CA PHE A 118 18.30 16.95 -6.11
C PHE A 118 17.80 15.96 -5.05
N LEU A 119 18.73 15.34 -4.31
CA LEU A 119 18.38 14.37 -3.27
C LEU A 119 17.53 15.02 -2.18
N PHE A 120 17.90 16.22 -1.73
CA PHE A 120 17.13 16.90 -0.70
C PHE A 120 15.76 17.35 -1.21
N GLN A 121 15.72 18.02 -2.37
CA GLN A 121 14.48 18.59 -2.90
C GLN A 121 13.52 17.51 -3.40
N VAL A 122 13.99 16.66 -4.31
CA VAL A 122 13.13 15.67 -4.99
C VAL A 122 13.01 14.41 -4.14
N ALA A 123 14.13 13.78 -3.79
CA ALA A 123 14.05 12.46 -3.16
C ALA A 123 13.55 12.49 -1.72
N ILE A 124 13.97 13.47 -0.91
CA ILE A 124 13.59 13.53 0.51
C ILE A 124 12.26 14.25 0.70
N ASN A 125 11.99 15.35 0.00
CA ASN A 125 10.71 16.06 0.19
C ASN A 125 9.62 15.51 -0.75
N ASP A 126 9.86 15.51 -2.07
CA ASP A 126 8.77 15.27 -3.04
C ASP A 126 8.36 13.81 -3.13
N ILE A 127 9.32 12.89 -3.20
CA ILE A 127 9.03 11.45 -3.16
C ILE A 127 8.41 11.08 -1.82
N PHE A 128 8.82 11.68 -0.71
CA PHE A 128 8.23 11.40 0.60
C PHE A 128 6.76 11.81 0.67
N ASP A 129 6.43 13.05 0.28
CA ASP A 129 5.04 13.53 0.21
C ASP A 129 4.20 12.66 -0.74
N ALA A 130 4.76 12.30 -1.89
CA ALA A 130 4.09 11.48 -2.88
C ALA A 130 3.86 10.05 -2.40
N THR A 131 4.84 9.43 -1.76
CA THR A 131 4.74 8.07 -1.20
C THR A 131 3.82 8.02 0.02
N SER A 132 3.79 9.07 0.84
CA SER A 132 2.79 9.21 1.91
C SER A 132 1.38 9.27 1.32
N THR A 133 1.16 10.06 0.27
CA THR A 133 -0.12 10.12 -0.44
C THR A 133 -0.50 8.76 -1.04
N LEU A 134 0.46 8.08 -1.68
CA LEU A 134 0.28 6.75 -2.22
C LEU A 134 -0.13 5.74 -1.13
N ALA A 135 0.51 5.79 0.04
CA ALA A 135 0.17 4.95 1.17
C ALA A 135 -1.26 5.18 1.66
N THR A 136 -1.71 6.44 1.75
CA THR A 136 -3.10 6.76 2.13
C THR A 136 -4.12 6.24 1.11
N VAL A 137 -3.82 6.34 -0.19
CA VAL A 137 -4.69 5.80 -1.24
C VAL A 137 -4.73 4.27 -1.18
N HIS A 138 -3.58 3.63 -1.00
CA HIS A 138 -3.49 2.18 -0.86
C HIS A 138 -4.23 1.68 0.38
N GLU A 139 -4.14 2.38 1.50
CA GLU A 139 -4.89 2.07 2.73
C GLU A 139 -6.40 2.07 2.48
N VAL A 140 -6.94 3.09 1.81
CA VAL A 140 -8.37 3.17 1.49
C VAL A 140 -8.81 2.00 0.61
N ILE A 141 -8.00 1.61 -0.37
CA ILE A 141 -8.28 0.46 -1.26
C ILE A 141 -8.31 -0.84 -0.44
N MET A 142 -7.33 -1.03 0.45
CA MET A 142 -7.23 -2.21 1.30
C MET A 142 -8.36 -2.31 2.32
N LEU A 143 -8.85 -1.18 2.86
CA LEU A 143 -9.93 -1.15 3.85
C LEU A 143 -11.32 -1.38 3.24
N ASN A 144 -11.52 -1.08 1.95
CA ASN A 144 -12.81 -1.23 1.30
C ASN A 144 -13.42 -2.66 1.38
N PRO A 145 -12.70 -3.76 1.06
CA PRO A 145 -13.24 -5.11 1.20
C PRO A 145 -13.56 -5.49 2.66
N PHE A 146 -12.84 -4.93 3.64
CA PHE A 146 -13.16 -5.16 5.06
C PHE A 146 -14.51 -4.54 5.44
N ASN A 147 -14.82 -3.34 4.94
CA ASN A 147 -16.13 -2.72 5.19
C ASN A 147 -17.28 -3.56 4.63
N VAL A 148 -17.12 -4.12 3.43
CA VAL A 148 -18.10 -5.06 2.85
C VAL A 148 -18.23 -6.32 3.71
N THR A 149 -17.10 -6.88 4.14
CA THR A 149 -17.07 -8.09 4.98
C THR A 149 -17.76 -7.86 6.32
N ILE A 150 -17.47 -6.75 7.00
CA ILE A 150 -18.10 -6.36 8.27
C ILE A 150 -19.61 -6.22 8.09
N THR A 151 -20.03 -5.54 7.02
CA THR A 151 -21.45 -5.35 6.71
C THR A 151 -22.18 -6.68 6.51
N LEU A 152 -21.58 -7.61 5.77
CA LEU A 152 -22.14 -8.96 5.56
C LEU A 152 -22.25 -9.72 6.87
N HIS A 153 -21.24 -9.67 7.74
CA HIS A 153 -21.27 -10.32 9.05
C HIS A 153 -22.41 -9.78 9.93
N ILE A 154 -22.65 -8.46 9.92
CA ILE A 154 -23.75 -7.85 10.66
C ILE A 154 -25.10 -8.39 10.15
N ILE A 155 -25.30 -8.47 8.84
CA ILE A 155 -26.54 -9.00 8.24
C ILE A 155 -26.76 -10.46 8.64
N VAL A 156 -25.71 -11.29 8.52
CA VAL A 156 -25.78 -12.72 8.91
C VAL A 156 -26.08 -12.87 10.40
N LEU A 157 -25.47 -12.05 11.26
CA LEU A 157 -25.72 -12.07 12.69
C LEU A 157 -27.19 -11.74 13.02
N VAL A 158 -27.74 -10.68 12.41
CA VAL A 158 -29.14 -10.29 12.61
C VAL A 158 -30.09 -11.40 12.14
N LEU A 159 -29.82 -12.00 10.98
CA LEU A 159 -30.63 -13.11 10.45
C LEU A 159 -30.57 -14.35 11.36
N CYS A 160 -29.38 -14.70 11.87
CA CYS A 160 -29.21 -15.77 12.85
C CYS A 160 -30.00 -15.51 14.14
N LEU A 161 -29.96 -14.28 14.66
CA LEU A 161 -30.73 -13.90 15.84
C LEU A 161 -32.24 -14.03 15.58
N LEU A 162 -32.74 -13.55 14.44
CA LEU A 162 -34.16 -13.68 14.08
C LEU A 162 -34.60 -15.13 13.98
N LEU A 163 -33.80 -16.00 13.34
CA LEU A 163 -34.08 -17.43 13.25
C LEU A 163 -34.04 -18.10 14.62
N PHE A 164 -33.10 -17.72 15.49
CA PHE A 164 -33.01 -18.23 16.85
C PHE A 164 -34.25 -17.85 17.67
N PHE A 165 -34.65 -16.58 17.65
CA PHE A 165 -35.88 -16.15 18.32
C PHE A 165 -37.12 -16.84 17.75
N GLY A 166 -37.19 -17.00 16.42
CA GLY A 166 -38.23 -17.78 15.76
C GLY A 166 -38.28 -19.22 16.28
N PHE A 167 -37.15 -19.91 16.35
CA PHE A 167 -37.07 -21.28 16.88
C PHE A 167 -37.53 -21.37 18.35
N VAL A 168 -37.11 -20.44 19.20
CA VAL A 168 -37.52 -20.42 20.62
C VAL A 168 -39.02 -20.19 20.77
N MET A 169 -39.59 -19.24 20.02
CA MET A 169 -41.02 -18.93 20.11
C MET A 169 -41.91 -20.02 19.47
N PHE A 170 -41.56 -20.50 18.28
CA PHE A 170 -42.39 -21.43 17.53
C PHE A 170 -42.17 -22.90 17.88
N LEU A 171 -41.00 -23.28 18.40
CA LEU A 171 -40.65 -24.68 18.62
C LEU A 171 -40.47 -24.99 20.10
N VAL A 172 -39.66 -24.22 20.81
CA VAL A 172 -39.34 -24.50 22.23
C VAL A 172 -40.53 -24.19 23.15
N GLN A 173 -41.13 -23.01 23.03
CA GLN A 173 -42.26 -22.63 23.89
C GLN A 173 -43.45 -23.60 23.82
N PRO A 174 -43.97 -24.03 22.64
CA PRO A 174 -45.08 -24.97 22.61
C PRO A 174 -44.69 -26.33 23.19
N HIS A 175 -43.46 -26.81 22.98
CA HIS A 175 -43.00 -28.06 23.59
C HIS A 175 -42.97 -27.97 25.12
N LEU A 176 -42.43 -26.88 25.68
CA LEU A 176 -42.43 -26.67 27.12
C LEU A 176 -43.85 -26.57 27.68
N ARG A 177 -44.79 -25.95 26.95
CA ARG A 177 -46.22 -25.92 27.35
C ARG A 177 -46.83 -27.32 27.37
N ARG A 178 -46.50 -28.18 26.40
CA ARG A 178 -46.97 -29.58 26.38
C ARG A 178 -46.39 -30.38 27.54
N LEU A 179 -45.08 -30.32 27.76
CA LEU A 179 -44.42 -31.02 28.85
C LEU A 179 -44.93 -30.60 30.24
N ARG A 180 -45.27 -29.31 30.43
CA ARG A 180 -45.87 -28.85 31.69
C ARG A 180 -47.24 -29.49 31.93
N LYS A 181 -48.06 -29.64 30.88
CA LYS A 181 -49.37 -30.33 30.98
C LYS A 181 -49.19 -31.81 31.32
N GLU A 182 -48.27 -32.49 30.64
CA GLU A 182 -47.98 -33.90 30.91
C GLU A 182 -47.45 -34.10 32.34
N LYS A 183 -46.56 -33.22 32.82
CA LYS A 183 -46.06 -33.28 34.21
C LYS A 183 -47.17 -33.09 35.25
N GLN A 184 -48.14 -32.20 35.00
CA GLN A 184 -49.28 -32.01 35.90
C GLN A 184 -50.15 -33.26 35.97
N GLN A 185 -50.44 -33.89 34.83
CA GLN A 185 -51.22 -35.13 34.78
C GLN A 185 -50.55 -36.27 35.54
N ILE A 186 -49.22 -36.41 35.43
CA ILE A 186 -48.48 -37.44 36.18
C ILE A 186 -48.53 -37.18 37.68
N ALA A 187 -48.47 -35.91 38.11
CA ALA A 187 -48.56 -35.55 39.52
C ALA A 187 -49.95 -35.78 40.12
N GLU A 188 -51.01 -35.73 39.31
CA GLU A 188 -52.38 -36.05 39.75
C GLU A 188 -52.64 -37.55 39.88
N LEU A 189 -51.80 -38.40 39.26
CA LEU A 189 -51.93 -39.87 39.30
C LEU A 189 -51.12 -40.54 40.42
N LEU A 190 -50.26 -39.79 41.11
CA LEU A 190 -49.47 -40.23 42.27
C LEU A 190 -50.14 -39.78 43.58
#